data_AF-Q16UF8-F1
#
_entry.id   AF-Q16UF8-F1
#
_cell.length_a   1.000
_cell.length_b   1.000
_cell.length_c   1.000
_cell.angle_alpha   90.00
_cell.angle_beta   90.00
_cell.angle_gamma   90.00
#
_symmetry.space_group_name_H-M   'P 1'
#
loop_
_entity.id
_entity.type
_entity.pdbx_description
1 polymer ?
#
loop_
_entity_poly.entity_id
_entity_poly.type
_entity_poly.pdbx_seq_one_letter_code
_entity_poly.pdbx_strand_id
1 'polypeptide(L)'
;MNETIACTPESAVFEAPQLQFNEEGWGPCELPDAFKDIPYQPFSKSDRLGKISDWTGTAQTDKKYPNKYASQFGGGNQYAYYHEEDETTFHLVDSARIQKQPHQRGRFRGNLRNQRGRGRGGRGGVQAGGMTTLSKNATKGRDQRRGTTRKWGARPPPKIRDASVAVRPDWVTVEEMDFPRLSKLSLPNVEKGEDITTCGTLEYYDKTYDRVNVKNEKPLQRVDRIFHTVTTTDDPVIRLLSKSHGNVYATDAILATIMCCTRSNYSWDIVIEKIGDKLFMDKRDNTEFDLLTVNETAIEPPNEDGNSLNSPRNLAIEATFINHNFSQQVLKSGEKEPKYKFDQPNPFIGDDEDGEVASVAYRYRKWDLNNGIELVARCEHDAVLLTPQGDTQFLTIKALNEWDSKVANGVEWRQKLDTQRGAVLANELRNNSCKLAKWTVQALLAGSDQIKFGYVSRAHVRDSSRHVILGTQQFKPQEFANQINLSMDNAWGILRCIIDICMKQKDGKYLIMKDPNKPMIRLYDIPDNTFESDGEEEEGDDGEAFQTYAYGPSAATTAAATAAANAATAAAAVAAAAAAAAAAATTTPAATETVATATTEATTPTTATKTTAPAAAQK
;
A
#
# COMPACT_ATOMS: atom_id res chain seq x y z
N MET A 1 -6.91 7.84 75.24
CA MET A 1 -6.07 8.96 74.73
C MET A 1 -4.71 8.39 74.43
N ASN A 2 -4.11 8.79 73.30
CA ASN A 2 -2.99 8.14 72.60
C ASN A 2 -3.39 6.79 71.96
N GLU A 3 -3.56 6.82 70.64
CA GLU A 3 -3.65 5.63 69.81
C GLU A 3 -2.27 4.99 69.68
N THR A 4 -2.19 3.68 69.84
CA THR A 4 -1.01 2.88 69.50
C THR A 4 -1.30 2.12 68.22
N ILE A 5 -0.50 2.37 67.18
CA ILE A 5 -0.59 1.65 65.90
C ILE A 5 -0.25 0.18 66.17
N ALA A 6 -1.22 -0.70 65.94
CA ALA A 6 -1.02 -2.14 66.05
C ALA A 6 -0.53 -2.70 64.70
N CYS A 7 0.78 -2.97 64.59
CA CYS A 7 1.30 -3.77 63.50
C CYS A 7 0.90 -5.25 63.71
N THR A 8 -0.01 -5.77 62.89
CA THR A 8 -0.28 -7.20 62.80
C THR A 8 0.90 -7.91 62.13
N PRO A 9 1.51 -8.94 62.76
CA PRO A 9 2.50 -9.76 62.07
C PRO A 9 1.78 -10.69 61.09
N GLU A 10 1.94 -10.44 59.79
CA GLU A 10 1.57 -11.43 58.76
C GLU A 10 2.53 -12.63 58.88
N SER A 11 2.02 -13.72 59.45
CA SER A 11 2.73 -15.00 59.44
C SER A 11 2.65 -15.60 58.03
N ALA A 12 3.78 -15.65 57.32
CA ALA A 12 3.86 -16.33 56.04
C ALA A 12 3.40 -17.80 56.18
N VAL A 13 2.37 -18.18 55.43
CA VAL A 13 1.85 -19.55 55.41
C VAL A 13 2.73 -20.39 54.50
N PHE A 14 3.26 -21.49 55.04
CA PHE A 14 3.93 -22.54 54.26
C PHE A 14 3.12 -23.83 54.37
N GLU A 15 2.40 -24.19 53.32
CA GLU A 15 1.79 -25.50 53.20
C GLU A 15 2.83 -26.52 52.73
N ALA A 16 2.88 -27.68 53.38
CA ALA A 16 3.84 -28.71 53.01
C ALA A 16 3.51 -29.26 51.61
N PRO A 17 4.45 -29.23 50.64
CA PRO A 17 4.17 -29.71 49.29
C PRO A 17 3.87 -31.21 49.31
N GLN A 18 2.84 -31.61 48.57
CA GLN A 18 2.52 -33.03 48.38
C GLN A 18 3.61 -33.68 47.53
N LEU A 19 4.34 -34.63 48.12
CA LEU A 19 5.37 -35.41 47.47
C LEU A 19 4.84 -36.82 47.22
N GLN A 20 5.00 -37.31 45.98
CA GLN A 20 4.70 -38.69 45.63
C GLN A 20 5.56 -39.66 46.46
N PHE A 21 4.95 -40.73 46.96
CA PHE A 21 5.63 -41.77 47.71
C PHE A 21 5.70 -43.06 46.88
N ASN A 22 6.92 -43.56 46.68
CA ASN A 22 7.17 -44.77 45.90
C ASN A 22 7.91 -45.78 46.80
N GLU A 23 7.26 -46.90 47.11
CA GLU A 23 7.83 -47.94 47.98
C GLU A 23 8.89 -48.80 47.28
N GLU A 24 8.78 -48.99 45.96
CA GLU A 24 9.61 -49.91 45.19
C GLU A 24 10.76 -49.24 44.41
N GLY A 25 10.86 -47.89 44.43
CA GLY A 25 11.93 -47.19 43.75
C GLY A 25 12.01 -45.69 44.00
N TRP A 26 13.02 -45.05 43.40
CA TRP A 26 13.29 -43.61 43.52
C TRP A 26 12.66 -42.75 42.41
N GLY A 27 11.90 -43.36 41.49
CA GLY A 27 11.28 -42.71 40.34
C GLY A 27 9.82 -42.28 40.58
N PRO A 28 9.17 -41.63 39.60
CA PRO A 28 7.75 -41.35 39.66
C PRO A 28 6.93 -42.66 39.72
N CYS A 29 6.00 -42.73 40.67
CA CYS A 29 5.09 -43.87 40.83
C CYS A 29 3.76 -43.65 40.08
N GLU A 30 3.37 -42.40 39.86
CA GLU A 30 2.11 -42.03 39.21
C GLU A 30 2.34 -41.11 38.01
N LEU A 31 1.39 -41.14 37.05
CA LEU A 31 1.33 -40.13 35.99
C LEU A 31 0.87 -38.80 36.60
N PRO A 32 1.49 -37.66 36.25
CA PRO A 32 1.03 -36.35 36.72
C PRO A 32 -0.44 -36.13 36.38
N ASP A 33 -1.26 -35.75 37.37
CA ASP A 33 -2.72 -35.62 37.20
C ASP A 33 -3.10 -34.70 36.03
N ALA A 34 -2.29 -33.68 35.75
CA ALA A 34 -2.46 -32.76 34.62
C ALA A 34 -2.50 -33.43 33.22
N PHE A 35 -1.99 -34.65 33.07
CA PHE A 35 -1.96 -35.40 31.79
C PHE A 35 -2.62 -36.77 31.85
N LYS A 36 -3.18 -37.16 33.00
CA LYS A 36 -3.73 -38.49 33.25
C LYS A 36 -4.97 -38.80 32.39
N ASP A 37 -5.83 -37.79 32.21
CA ASP A 37 -7.11 -37.89 31.49
C ASP A 37 -7.01 -37.41 30.03
N ILE A 38 -5.79 -37.16 29.53
CA ILE A 38 -5.53 -36.49 28.25
C ILE A 38 -4.55 -37.34 27.40
N PRO A 39 -4.94 -37.80 26.19
CA PRO A 39 -4.04 -38.53 25.29
C PRO A 39 -2.74 -37.78 24.99
N TYR A 40 -1.61 -38.25 25.55
CA TYR A 40 -0.35 -37.51 25.49
C TYR A 40 0.20 -37.41 24.05
N GLN A 41 0.20 -36.19 23.51
CA GLN A 41 0.88 -35.84 22.26
C GLN A 41 1.96 -34.77 22.51
N PRO A 42 3.24 -35.02 22.16
CA PRO A 42 4.28 -34.00 22.27
C PRO A 42 4.04 -32.85 21.28
N PHE A 43 4.44 -31.64 21.67
CA PHE A 43 4.34 -30.42 20.87
C PHE A 43 5.49 -29.47 21.22
N SER A 44 5.79 -28.50 20.34
CA SER A 44 6.63 -27.36 20.67
C SER A 44 5.82 -26.06 20.70
N LYS A 45 5.99 -25.24 21.74
CA LYS A 45 5.42 -23.88 21.80
C LYS A 45 6.06 -22.91 20.78
N SER A 46 7.23 -23.26 20.23
CA SER A 46 7.93 -22.45 19.23
C SER A 46 7.46 -22.72 17.78
N ASP A 47 6.60 -23.72 17.56
CA ASP A 47 6.16 -24.06 16.21
C ASP A 47 5.20 -22.97 15.67
N ARG A 48 5.37 -22.64 14.38
CA ARG A 48 4.57 -21.60 13.74
C ARG A 48 3.10 -22.02 13.64
N LEU A 49 2.20 -21.18 14.15
CA LEU A 49 0.75 -21.35 14.04
C LEU A 49 0.19 -20.71 12.76
N GLY A 50 -1.06 -21.04 12.40
CA GLY A 50 -1.77 -20.41 11.27
C GLY A 50 -1.83 -21.19 9.95
N LYS A 51 -1.74 -22.53 9.98
CA LYS A 51 -1.94 -23.37 8.78
C LYS A 51 -3.43 -23.46 8.40
N ILE A 52 -3.77 -23.07 7.17
CA ILE A 52 -5.12 -23.20 6.62
C ILE A 52 -5.36 -24.62 6.09
N SER A 53 -6.50 -25.22 6.47
CA SER A 53 -7.06 -26.43 5.87
C SER A 53 -8.07 -26.07 4.79
N ASP A 54 -7.92 -26.61 3.59
CA ASP A 54 -8.77 -26.31 2.42
C ASP A 54 -9.04 -27.61 1.64
N TRP A 55 -10.31 -28.05 1.63
CA TRP A 55 -10.74 -29.26 0.91
C TRP A 55 -10.67 -29.11 -0.62
N THR A 56 -10.61 -27.88 -1.14
CA THR A 56 -10.43 -27.61 -2.57
C THR A 56 -8.95 -27.61 -3.00
N GLY A 57 -8.02 -27.56 -2.05
CA GLY A 57 -6.57 -27.53 -2.27
C GLY A 57 -6.03 -26.23 -2.92
N THR A 58 -6.86 -25.21 -3.11
CA THR A 58 -6.49 -23.96 -3.78
C THR A 58 -5.53 -23.09 -2.96
N ALA A 59 -5.66 -23.09 -1.64
CA ALA A 59 -4.81 -22.32 -0.73
C ALA A 59 -3.37 -22.87 -0.58
N GLN A 60 -3.11 -24.11 -1.03
CA GLN A 60 -1.85 -24.85 -0.80
C GLN A 60 -0.96 -24.96 -2.06
N THR A 61 -1.18 -24.12 -3.08
CA THR A 61 -0.50 -24.23 -4.38
C THR A 61 1.02 -24.00 -4.34
N ASP A 62 1.53 -23.14 -3.46
CA ASP A 62 2.97 -22.98 -3.23
C ASP A 62 3.45 -23.83 -2.04
N LYS A 63 4.14 -24.94 -2.38
CA LYS A 63 4.68 -25.94 -1.43
C LYS A 63 5.63 -25.37 -0.37
N LYS A 64 6.10 -24.13 -0.50
CA LYS A 64 6.97 -23.46 0.48
C LYS A 64 6.28 -23.13 1.80
N TYR A 65 4.95 -22.93 1.79
CA TYR A 65 4.20 -22.58 3.00
C TYR A 65 3.91 -23.75 3.94
N PRO A 66 3.38 -24.92 3.51
CA PRO A 66 3.10 -26.04 4.42
C PRO A 66 4.33 -26.49 5.23
N ASN A 67 5.53 -26.42 4.66
CA ASN A 67 6.78 -26.76 5.34
C ASN A 67 7.11 -25.85 6.54
N LYS A 68 6.57 -24.61 6.59
CA LYS A 68 6.77 -23.69 7.73
C LYS A 68 5.93 -24.05 8.95
N TYR A 69 4.89 -24.86 8.75
CA TYR A 69 3.96 -25.33 9.78
C TYR A 69 4.16 -26.82 10.10
N ALA A 70 5.25 -27.41 9.61
CA ALA A 70 5.65 -28.76 9.97
C ALA A 70 6.44 -28.70 11.28
N SER A 71 5.90 -29.32 12.33
CA SER A 71 6.61 -29.42 13.61
C SER A 71 7.93 -30.17 13.42
N GLN A 72 9.01 -29.62 13.97
CA GLN A 72 10.33 -30.26 13.94
C GLN A 72 10.47 -31.36 15.01
N PHE A 73 9.58 -31.38 16.01
CA PHE A 73 9.62 -32.31 17.13
C PHE A 73 8.20 -32.63 17.64
N GLY A 74 7.82 -33.92 17.57
CA GLY A 74 6.54 -34.37 18.12
C GLY A 74 5.45 -34.64 17.08
N GLY A 75 5.78 -35.27 15.95
CA GLY A 75 4.80 -35.74 14.97
C GLY A 75 3.91 -36.88 15.50
N GLY A 76 2.89 -36.54 16.27
CA GLY A 76 1.86 -37.46 16.77
C GLY A 76 0.52 -37.33 16.01
N ASN A 77 -0.25 -38.42 15.99
CA ASN A 77 -1.57 -38.49 15.37
C ASN A 77 -2.67 -38.89 16.39
N GLN A 78 -2.46 -38.69 17.70
CA GLN A 78 -3.46 -39.10 18.71
C GLN A 78 -4.74 -38.26 18.63
N TYR A 79 -4.61 -37.01 18.17
CA TYR A 79 -5.73 -36.09 17.89
C TYR A 79 -6.06 -35.97 16.39
N ALA A 80 -5.72 -36.98 15.58
CA ALA A 80 -6.01 -36.98 14.15
C ALA A 80 -7.34 -37.68 13.83
N TYR A 81 -8.16 -37.04 13.00
CA TYR A 81 -9.33 -37.66 12.39
C TYR A 81 -9.00 -38.16 10.98
N TYR A 82 -9.29 -39.43 10.71
CA TYR A 82 -9.17 -40.04 9.39
C TYR A 82 -10.58 -40.30 8.85
N HIS A 83 -10.92 -39.68 7.74
CA HIS A 83 -12.18 -39.93 7.04
C HIS A 83 -11.98 -41.09 6.06
N GLU A 84 -12.66 -42.21 6.29
CA GLU A 84 -12.49 -43.44 5.48
C GLU A 84 -13.44 -43.51 4.27
N GLU A 85 -14.46 -42.65 4.20
CA GLU A 85 -15.47 -42.66 3.14
C GLU A 85 -15.08 -41.76 1.95
N ASP A 86 -15.29 -42.26 0.73
CA ASP A 86 -15.05 -41.49 -0.50
C ASP A 86 -16.26 -40.59 -0.82
N GLU A 87 -16.26 -39.39 -0.23
CA GLU A 87 -17.30 -38.36 -0.44
C GLU A 87 -17.54 -38.06 -1.94
N THR A 88 -16.56 -38.27 -2.83
CA THR A 88 -16.71 -37.97 -4.27
C THR A 88 -17.70 -38.89 -4.98
N THR A 89 -18.03 -40.03 -4.37
CA THR A 89 -19.03 -40.99 -4.87
C THR A 89 -20.47 -40.57 -4.53
N PHE A 90 -20.67 -39.71 -3.54
CA PHE A 90 -22.01 -39.29 -3.13
C PHE A 90 -22.55 -38.16 -4.01
N HIS A 91 -23.83 -38.25 -4.37
CA HIS A 91 -24.55 -37.21 -5.10
C HIS A 91 -25.72 -36.71 -4.26
N LEU A 92 -25.80 -35.39 -4.09
CA LEU A 92 -26.93 -34.75 -3.42
C LEU A 92 -28.21 -34.98 -4.25
N VAL A 93 -29.15 -35.74 -3.71
CA VAL A 93 -30.46 -35.95 -4.34
C VAL A 93 -31.35 -34.76 -4.03
N ASP A 94 -31.49 -33.85 -5.00
CA ASP A 94 -32.41 -32.72 -4.89
C ASP A 94 -33.87 -33.22 -4.81
N SER A 95 -34.51 -32.95 -3.68
CA SER A 95 -35.92 -33.25 -3.42
C SER A 95 -36.81 -32.01 -3.56
N ALA A 96 -36.25 -30.86 -3.91
CA ALA A 96 -37.03 -29.68 -4.28
C ALA A 96 -37.77 -29.91 -5.60
N ARG A 97 -39.05 -29.52 -5.64
CA ARG A 97 -39.83 -29.56 -6.89
C ARG A 97 -39.21 -28.60 -7.90
N ILE A 98 -38.65 -29.13 -8.98
CA ILE A 98 -38.12 -28.37 -10.13
C ILE A 98 -39.11 -27.27 -10.53
N GLN A 99 -38.79 -26.03 -10.18
CA GLN A 99 -39.61 -24.87 -10.50
C GLN A 99 -39.41 -24.56 -11.99
N LYS A 100 -40.31 -25.10 -12.82
CA LYS A 100 -40.22 -24.99 -14.29
C LYS A 100 -40.08 -23.53 -14.72
N GLN A 101 -38.98 -23.24 -15.42
CA GLN A 101 -38.76 -21.95 -16.09
C GLN A 101 -40.01 -21.55 -16.90
N PRO A 102 -40.57 -20.35 -16.70
CA PRO A 102 -41.80 -19.94 -17.34
C PRO A 102 -41.59 -19.83 -18.86
N HIS A 103 -42.31 -20.64 -19.61
CA HIS A 103 -42.16 -20.73 -21.07
C HIS A 103 -42.69 -19.46 -21.75
N GLN A 104 -41.84 -18.47 -22.03
CA GLN A 104 -42.20 -17.39 -22.94
C GLN A 104 -42.36 -17.91 -24.38
N ARG A 105 -43.60 -18.26 -24.74
CA ARG A 105 -44.01 -18.47 -26.14
C ARG A 105 -44.30 -17.14 -26.84
N GLY A 106 -43.28 -16.54 -27.44
CA GLY A 106 -43.44 -15.58 -28.55
C GLY A 106 -43.05 -16.26 -29.88
N ARG A 107 -43.97 -16.78 -30.71
CA ARG A 107 -44.81 -16.04 -31.69
C ARG A 107 -44.02 -15.22 -32.73
N PHE A 108 -43.10 -15.85 -33.46
CA PHE A 108 -42.94 -15.56 -34.90
C PHE A 108 -42.79 -16.87 -35.70
N ARG A 109 -43.90 -17.27 -36.34
CA ARG A 109 -43.91 -18.23 -37.46
C ARG A 109 -44.56 -17.52 -38.64
N GLY A 110 -43.91 -17.58 -39.80
CA GLY A 110 -44.50 -17.10 -41.04
C GLY A 110 -43.65 -17.44 -42.25
N ASN A 111 -44.01 -18.55 -42.91
CA ASN A 111 -43.90 -18.77 -44.36
C ASN A 111 -42.48 -18.73 -45.01
N LEU A 112 -42.21 -19.31 -46.18
CA LEU A 112 -43.03 -20.15 -47.05
C LEU A 112 -42.16 -21.26 -47.70
N ARG A 113 -42.80 -22.37 -48.03
CA ARG A 113 -42.26 -23.48 -48.83
C ARG A 113 -42.24 -23.08 -50.33
N ASN A 114 -41.30 -23.64 -51.09
CA ASN A 114 -41.11 -23.53 -52.55
C ASN A 114 -40.47 -22.23 -53.10
N GLN A 115 -39.37 -22.40 -53.85
CA GLN A 115 -39.22 -21.90 -55.23
C GLN A 115 -38.09 -22.70 -55.93
N ARG A 116 -38.47 -23.56 -56.89
CA ARG A 116 -37.56 -24.18 -57.89
C ARG A 116 -37.24 -23.11 -58.95
N GLY A 117 -35.99 -22.92 -59.38
CA GLY A 117 -35.74 -21.88 -60.41
C GLY A 117 -34.35 -21.80 -61.08
N ARG A 118 -34.03 -22.78 -61.95
CA ARG A 118 -33.20 -22.67 -63.18
C ARG A 118 -31.89 -21.83 -63.23
N GLY A 119 -30.81 -22.51 -63.64
CA GLY A 119 -30.02 -22.18 -64.86
C GLY A 119 -28.49 -22.04 -64.68
N ARG A 120 -27.62 -22.38 -65.66
CA ARG A 120 -27.73 -23.25 -66.87
C ARG A 120 -26.33 -23.48 -67.50
N GLY A 121 -25.88 -24.74 -67.63
CA GLY A 121 -24.75 -25.18 -68.50
C GLY A 121 -23.35 -24.79 -67.99
N GLY A 122 -22.24 -25.47 -68.33
CA GLY A 122 -21.94 -26.71 -69.11
C GLY A 122 -20.42 -26.72 -69.37
N ARG A 123 -19.69 -27.75 -69.82
CA ARG A 123 -19.86 -29.19 -70.08
C ARG A 123 -18.49 -29.66 -70.63
N GLY A 124 -17.88 -30.72 -70.08
CA GLY A 124 -16.64 -31.33 -70.61
C GLY A 124 -15.33 -30.61 -70.24
N GLY A 125 -14.16 -31.28 -70.18
CA GLY A 125 -13.93 -32.72 -70.24
C GLY A 125 -12.43 -33.12 -70.22
N VAL A 126 -12.14 -34.22 -69.51
CA VAL A 126 -11.28 -35.36 -69.92
C VAL A 126 -9.74 -35.21 -69.94
N GLN A 127 -9.08 -36.26 -69.40
CA GLN A 127 -7.66 -36.67 -69.54
C GLN A 127 -6.54 -35.77 -68.96
N ALA A 128 -5.35 -36.28 -68.64
CA ALA A 128 -4.93 -37.59 -68.09
C ALA A 128 -3.40 -37.55 -67.81
N GLY A 129 -2.94 -38.25 -66.75
CA GLY A 129 -1.53 -38.47 -66.46
C GLY A 129 -0.79 -37.27 -65.84
N GLY A 130 0.12 -37.46 -64.88
CA GLY A 130 0.46 -38.72 -64.19
C GLY A 130 1.68 -38.57 -63.26
N MET A 131 2.03 -39.69 -62.64
CA MET A 131 3.39 -40.00 -62.16
C MET A 131 3.89 -39.31 -60.86
N THR A 132 3.95 -40.12 -59.79
CA THR A 132 5.05 -40.24 -58.78
C THR A 132 5.26 -39.13 -57.74
N THR A 133 5.60 -39.37 -56.45
CA THR A 133 5.73 -40.55 -55.56
C THR A 133 5.48 -40.07 -54.10
N LEU A 134 5.51 -40.83 -52.98
CA LEU A 134 5.89 -42.23 -52.69
C LEU A 134 4.98 -42.81 -51.57
N SER A 135 5.19 -44.08 -51.23
CA SER A 135 4.94 -44.78 -49.96
C SER A 135 5.05 -43.96 -48.67
N LYS A 136 4.50 -44.32 -47.50
CA LYS A 136 3.50 -45.28 -46.92
C LYS A 136 3.70 -45.14 -45.39
N ASN A 137 2.75 -45.58 -44.56
CA ASN A 137 2.89 -45.71 -43.09
C ASN A 137 2.86 -44.40 -42.24
N ALA A 138 1.71 -43.71 -42.14
CA ALA A 138 1.33 -42.93 -40.94
C ALA A 138 -0.13 -42.40 -40.97
N THR A 139 -1.14 -43.23 -41.28
CA THR A 139 -2.55 -42.80 -41.37
C THR A 139 -3.48 -43.54 -40.39
N LYS A 140 -3.10 -43.54 -39.11
CA LYS A 140 -3.96 -43.94 -37.99
C LYS A 140 -3.63 -43.09 -36.75
N GLY A 141 -4.30 -41.93 -36.61
CA GLY A 141 -4.03 -41.00 -35.51
C GLY A 141 -4.54 -39.56 -35.66
N ARG A 142 -5.28 -39.21 -36.73
CA ARG A 142 -5.65 -37.81 -37.05
C ARG A 142 -7.04 -37.37 -36.59
N ASP A 143 -7.66 -38.06 -35.63
CA ASP A 143 -9.06 -37.80 -35.20
C ASP A 143 -9.28 -37.71 -33.68
N GLN A 144 -8.35 -37.10 -32.94
CA GLN A 144 -8.59 -36.64 -31.55
C GLN A 144 -8.62 -35.12 -31.39
N ARG A 145 -8.57 -34.33 -32.47
CA ARG A 145 -8.65 -32.85 -32.41
C ARG A 145 -10.09 -32.29 -32.39
N ARG A 146 -11.07 -33.09 -31.95
CA ARG A 146 -12.50 -32.72 -31.92
C ARG A 146 -13.17 -32.99 -30.56
N GLY A 147 -12.43 -32.73 -29.48
CA GLY A 147 -12.90 -32.90 -28.08
C GLY A 147 -12.64 -31.72 -27.14
N THR A 148 -11.78 -30.75 -27.52
CA THR A 148 -11.49 -29.57 -26.69
C THR A 148 -12.59 -28.51 -26.82
N THR A 149 -13.78 -28.80 -26.30
CA THR A 149 -14.75 -27.77 -25.94
C THR A 149 -14.03 -26.81 -25.01
N ARG A 150 -13.76 -25.59 -25.50
CA ARG A 150 -13.02 -24.59 -24.74
C ARG A 150 -13.77 -24.29 -23.46
N LYS A 151 -13.29 -24.81 -22.33
CA LYS A 151 -13.57 -24.24 -21.01
C LYS A 151 -12.94 -22.84 -20.97
N TRP A 152 -13.62 -21.88 -21.62
CA TRP A 152 -13.81 -20.53 -21.10
C TRP A 152 -14.71 -20.71 -19.86
N GLY A 153 -14.22 -21.25 -18.75
CA GLY A 153 -12.89 -21.00 -18.19
C GLY A 153 -13.15 -20.04 -17.07
N ALA A 154 -13.65 -20.61 -15.96
CA ALA A 154 -14.26 -19.86 -14.89
C ALA A 154 -13.32 -18.73 -14.49
N ARG A 155 -13.84 -17.50 -14.50
CA ARG A 155 -13.16 -16.40 -13.80
C ARG A 155 -12.86 -16.91 -12.40
N PRO A 156 -11.61 -16.82 -11.91
CA PRO A 156 -11.36 -17.04 -10.49
C PRO A 156 -12.38 -16.19 -9.72
N PRO A 157 -12.98 -16.69 -8.63
CA PRO A 157 -13.70 -15.82 -7.72
C PRO A 157 -12.80 -14.62 -7.43
N PRO A 158 -13.28 -13.37 -7.54
CA PRO A 158 -12.44 -12.22 -7.20
C PRO A 158 -11.91 -12.45 -5.79
N LYS A 159 -10.57 -12.38 -5.60
CA LYS A 159 -9.95 -12.52 -4.28
C LYS A 159 -10.75 -11.62 -3.32
N ILE A 160 -11.27 -12.22 -2.25
CA ILE A 160 -12.02 -11.51 -1.22
C ILE A 160 -11.11 -10.40 -0.73
N ARG A 161 -11.57 -9.15 -0.80
CA ARG A 161 -10.79 -8.01 -0.30
C ARG A 161 -10.79 -8.05 1.22
N ASP A 162 -9.66 -7.71 1.79
CA ASP A 162 -9.48 -7.60 3.24
C ASP A 162 -10.22 -6.37 3.78
N ALA A 163 -10.79 -6.50 4.97
CA ALA A 163 -11.39 -5.37 5.69
C ALA A 163 -10.29 -4.53 6.35
N SER A 164 -10.48 -3.22 6.44
CA SER A 164 -9.53 -2.32 7.14
C SER A 164 -9.54 -2.52 8.66
N VAL A 165 -10.59 -3.14 9.19
CA VAL A 165 -10.71 -3.55 10.59
C VAL A 165 -11.45 -4.88 10.71
N ALA A 166 -11.10 -5.68 11.71
CA ALA A 166 -11.86 -6.88 12.08
C ALA A 166 -13.07 -6.48 12.92
N VAL A 167 -14.27 -6.57 12.34
CA VAL A 167 -15.54 -6.31 13.06
C VAL A 167 -15.71 -7.35 14.17
N ARG A 168 -15.79 -6.89 15.42
CA ARG A 168 -15.95 -7.75 16.59
C ARG A 168 -17.44 -8.05 16.88
N PRO A 169 -17.79 -9.14 17.60
CA PRO A 169 -19.19 -9.53 17.83
C PRO A 169 -20.00 -8.61 18.75
N ASP A 170 -19.32 -7.77 19.54
CA ASP A 170 -19.87 -6.78 20.46
C ASP A 170 -20.24 -5.44 19.78
N TRP A 171 -19.81 -5.23 18.53
CA TRP A 171 -20.12 -4.02 17.76
C TRP A 171 -21.57 -4.04 17.24
N VAL A 172 -22.32 -2.98 17.50
CA VAL A 172 -23.73 -2.88 17.11
C VAL A 172 -23.88 -2.06 15.82
N THR A 173 -24.43 -2.66 14.75
CA THR A 173 -24.73 -1.92 13.52
C THR A 173 -25.85 -0.89 13.75
N VAL A 174 -25.54 0.39 13.61
CA VAL A 174 -26.49 1.52 13.75
C VAL A 174 -27.26 1.75 12.45
N GLU A 175 -26.54 1.95 11.34
CA GLU A 175 -27.15 2.14 10.02
C GLU A 175 -26.29 1.54 8.89
N GLU A 176 -26.96 0.99 7.87
CA GLU A 176 -26.35 0.57 6.61
C GLU A 176 -26.81 1.48 5.46
N MET A 177 -25.86 1.98 4.65
CA MET A 177 -26.14 2.82 3.49
C MET A 177 -25.45 2.28 2.23
N ASP A 178 -26.22 2.04 1.17
CA ASP A 178 -25.70 1.61 -0.11
C ASP A 178 -25.27 2.80 -1.00
N PHE A 179 -24.36 2.55 -1.93
CA PHE A 179 -23.88 3.60 -2.85
C PHE A 179 -25.01 4.23 -3.70
N PRO A 180 -26.06 3.49 -4.15
CA PRO A 180 -27.22 4.07 -4.82
C PRO A 180 -28.06 5.06 -3.99
N ARG A 181 -28.17 4.90 -2.66
CA ARG A 181 -28.77 5.91 -1.77
C ARG A 181 -27.86 7.13 -1.65
N LEU A 182 -26.58 6.92 -1.36
CA LEU A 182 -25.60 8.00 -1.17
C LEU A 182 -25.43 8.89 -2.41
N SER A 183 -25.44 8.29 -3.60
CA SER A 183 -25.34 9.01 -4.89
C SER A 183 -26.56 9.90 -5.22
N LYS A 184 -27.64 9.81 -4.44
CA LYS A 184 -28.85 10.64 -4.60
C LYS A 184 -28.95 11.76 -3.56
N LEU A 185 -28.09 11.76 -2.55
CA LEU A 185 -28.04 12.83 -1.56
C LEU A 185 -27.56 14.12 -2.22
N SER A 186 -28.08 15.26 -1.76
CA SER A 186 -27.69 16.58 -2.25
C SER A 186 -27.95 17.63 -1.17
N LEU A 187 -26.98 18.51 -0.96
CA LEU A 187 -27.09 19.70 -0.13
C LEU A 187 -26.59 20.91 -0.95
N PRO A 188 -27.49 21.61 -1.66
CA PRO A 188 -27.13 22.82 -2.40
C PRO A 188 -26.92 24.01 -1.46
N ASN A 189 -26.36 25.10 -1.99
CA ASN A 189 -26.20 26.40 -1.33
C ASN A 189 -25.28 26.42 -0.09
N VAL A 190 -24.30 25.51 0.00
CA VAL A 190 -23.22 25.63 0.99
C VAL A 190 -22.31 26.80 0.61
N GLU A 191 -22.07 27.71 1.56
CA GLU A 191 -21.19 28.87 1.34
C GLU A 191 -19.71 28.48 1.24
N LYS A 192 -18.86 29.43 0.84
CA LYS A 192 -17.41 29.24 0.91
C LYS A 192 -16.98 29.26 2.37
N GLY A 193 -16.04 28.38 2.75
CA GLY A 193 -15.60 28.30 4.13
C GLY A 193 -14.93 29.59 4.59
N GLU A 194 -15.23 30.04 5.80
CA GLU A 194 -14.60 31.21 6.44
C GLU A 194 -13.28 30.77 7.10
N ASP A 195 -12.18 31.48 6.82
CA ASP A 195 -10.87 31.17 7.40
C ASP A 195 -10.81 31.70 8.85
N ILE A 196 -10.69 30.81 9.85
CA ILE A 196 -10.61 31.17 11.27
C ILE A 196 -9.17 31.46 11.68
N THR A 197 -8.23 30.62 11.25
CA THR A 197 -6.81 30.69 11.62
C THR A 197 -5.97 30.07 10.52
N THR A 198 -4.82 30.68 10.24
CA THR A 198 -3.88 30.19 9.22
C THR A 198 -2.50 29.98 9.83
N CYS A 199 -1.92 28.81 9.58
CA CYS A 199 -0.72 28.32 10.24
C CYS A 199 0.28 27.74 9.24
N GLY A 200 1.58 27.83 9.53
CA GLY A 200 2.64 27.17 8.77
C GLY A 200 3.31 28.04 7.70
N THR A 201 4.10 27.40 6.85
CA THR A 201 4.98 28.11 5.89
C THR A 201 5.06 27.38 4.57
N LEU A 202 4.93 28.11 3.46
CA LEU A 202 4.94 27.58 2.11
C LEU A 202 6.19 28.04 1.33
N GLU A 203 6.82 27.12 0.61
CA GLU A 203 7.85 27.43 -0.37
C GLU A 203 7.21 27.81 -1.73
N TYR A 204 7.90 28.61 -2.53
CA TYR A 204 7.42 28.98 -3.87
C TYR A 204 7.64 27.85 -4.87
N TYR A 205 6.61 27.56 -5.68
CA TYR A 205 6.69 26.59 -6.76
C TYR A 205 7.66 27.02 -7.86
N ASP A 206 8.55 26.11 -8.27
CA ASP A 206 9.47 26.36 -9.37
C ASP A 206 8.81 26.12 -10.74
N LYS A 207 8.49 27.24 -11.41
CA LYS A 207 7.98 27.28 -12.79
C LYS A 207 8.92 26.62 -13.82
N THR A 208 10.18 26.24 -13.51
CA THR A 208 10.96 25.42 -14.46
C THR A 208 10.38 24.02 -14.64
N TYR A 209 9.67 23.46 -13.65
CA TYR A 209 9.06 22.13 -13.75
C TYR A 209 7.89 22.08 -14.75
N ASP A 210 7.20 23.20 -15.00
CA ASP A 210 6.17 23.30 -16.05
C ASP A 210 6.72 23.13 -17.48
N ARG A 211 8.06 23.10 -17.65
CA ARG A 211 8.73 22.82 -18.93
C ARG A 211 9.25 21.38 -19.07
N VAL A 212 9.07 20.54 -18.05
CA VAL A 212 9.42 19.11 -18.09
C VAL A 212 8.43 18.38 -19.01
N ASN A 213 8.95 17.50 -19.85
CA ASN A 213 8.18 16.69 -20.81
C ASN A 213 8.89 15.34 -21.04
N VAL A 214 8.27 14.41 -21.78
CA VAL A 214 8.81 13.04 -21.95
C VAL A 214 10.16 12.97 -22.69
N LYS A 215 10.63 14.06 -23.31
CA LYS A 215 11.96 14.16 -23.95
C LYS A 215 13.01 14.83 -23.07
N ASN A 216 12.58 15.50 -22.00
CA ASN A 216 13.40 16.20 -21.03
C ASN A 216 12.87 15.88 -19.63
N GLU A 217 12.84 14.59 -19.32
CA GLU A 217 12.43 14.06 -18.01
C GLU A 217 13.47 14.45 -16.95
N LYS A 218 13.01 14.73 -15.72
CA LYS A 218 13.89 14.95 -14.56
C LYS A 218 13.86 13.71 -13.66
N PRO A 219 14.98 13.23 -13.10
CA PRO A 219 14.94 12.18 -12.09
C PRO A 219 14.17 12.66 -10.86
N LEU A 220 13.33 11.80 -10.29
CA LEU A 220 12.73 12.05 -8.98
C LEU A 220 13.84 11.93 -7.93
N GLN A 221 14.00 12.97 -7.12
CA GLN A 221 14.94 12.99 -6.01
C GLN A 221 14.22 12.55 -4.75
N ARG A 222 14.92 11.80 -3.90
CA ARG A 222 14.48 11.58 -2.53
C ARG A 222 14.64 12.88 -1.75
N VAL A 223 13.60 13.31 -1.06
CA VAL A 223 13.62 14.50 -0.20
C VAL A 223 13.28 14.04 1.22
N ASP A 224 14.29 14.02 2.09
CA ASP A 224 14.10 13.68 3.50
C ASP A 224 13.58 14.93 4.24
N ARG A 225 12.26 14.99 4.43
CA ARG A 225 11.54 16.04 5.18
C ARG A 225 10.46 15.43 6.06
N ILE A 226 10.10 16.10 7.15
CA ILE A 226 9.06 15.65 8.08
C ILE A 226 7.67 15.95 7.52
N PHE A 227 6.82 14.93 7.39
CA PHE A 227 5.42 15.02 6.96
C PHE A 227 4.50 14.69 8.14
N HIS A 228 3.75 15.69 8.61
CA HIS A 228 2.85 15.56 9.75
C HIS A 228 1.49 14.99 9.32
N THR A 229 1.19 13.77 9.74
CA THR A 229 -0.07 13.07 9.48
C THR A 229 -1.01 13.07 10.69
N VAL A 230 -0.97 14.11 11.52
CA VAL A 230 -1.72 14.21 12.79
C VAL A 230 -3.25 14.11 12.57
N THR A 231 -3.96 13.38 13.44
CA THR A 231 -5.42 13.25 13.38
C THR A 231 -6.14 14.53 13.89
N THR A 232 -7.47 14.49 14.10
CA THR A 232 -8.31 15.61 14.51
C THR A 232 -8.22 15.88 16.01
N THR A 233 -8.28 14.85 16.86
CA THR A 233 -8.23 14.99 18.33
C THR A 233 -6.84 15.40 18.84
N ASP A 234 -5.76 14.91 18.23
CA ASP A 234 -4.40 15.31 18.58
C ASP A 234 -4.05 16.76 18.21
N ASP A 235 -4.76 17.33 17.24
CA ASP A 235 -4.49 18.69 16.77
C ASP A 235 -4.71 19.74 17.89
N PRO A 236 -3.67 20.47 18.32
CA PRO A 236 -3.78 21.42 19.43
C PRO A 236 -4.63 22.65 19.06
N VAL A 237 -4.69 23.02 17.78
CA VAL A 237 -5.52 24.12 17.29
C VAL A 237 -6.98 23.69 17.27
N ILE A 238 -7.30 22.46 16.83
CA ILE A 238 -8.68 21.95 16.92
C ILE A 238 -9.13 21.82 18.38
N ARG A 239 -8.28 21.35 19.29
CA ARG A 239 -8.56 21.31 20.74
C ARG A 239 -8.76 22.69 21.38
N LEU A 240 -8.21 23.76 20.78
CA LEU A 240 -8.46 25.14 21.19
C LEU A 240 -9.76 25.68 20.58
N LEU A 241 -9.95 25.50 19.26
CA LEU A 241 -11.15 25.91 18.53
C LEU A 241 -12.39 25.23 19.08
N SER A 242 -12.31 23.97 19.50
CA SER A 242 -13.45 23.22 20.02
C SER A 242 -14.04 23.79 21.31
N LYS A 243 -13.34 24.69 22.01
CA LYS A 243 -13.85 25.41 23.17
C LYS A 243 -14.66 26.67 22.81
N SER A 244 -14.62 27.10 21.55
CA SER A 244 -15.12 28.43 21.13
C SER A 244 -16.02 28.42 19.89
N HIS A 245 -15.78 27.52 18.91
CA HIS A 245 -16.44 27.51 17.61
C HIS A 245 -16.73 26.07 17.15
N GLY A 246 -17.73 25.89 16.30
CA GLY A 246 -18.07 24.62 15.68
C GLY A 246 -18.82 23.63 16.57
N ASN A 247 -19.34 22.59 15.93
CA ASN A 247 -19.79 21.36 16.58
C ASN A 247 -19.40 20.08 15.82
N VAL A 248 -18.79 20.18 14.65
CA VAL A 248 -18.17 19.05 13.95
C VAL A 248 -16.72 19.41 13.60
N TYR A 249 -15.78 18.55 13.98
CA TYR A 249 -14.35 18.74 13.75
C TYR A 249 -13.78 17.59 12.90
N ALA A 250 -12.97 17.92 11.90
CA ALA A 250 -12.33 16.94 11.02
C ALA A 250 -11.06 17.48 10.34
N THR A 251 -10.31 16.60 9.69
CA THR A 251 -9.28 16.96 8.69
C THR A 251 -9.81 16.79 7.26
N ASP A 252 -9.24 17.51 6.30
CA ASP A 252 -9.62 17.42 4.90
C ASP A 252 -9.43 16.01 4.29
N ALA A 253 -8.46 15.21 4.74
CA ALA A 253 -8.26 13.82 4.32
C ALA A 253 -9.42 12.90 4.77
N ILE A 254 -9.93 13.12 5.98
CA ILE A 254 -11.09 12.42 6.56
C ILE A 254 -12.36 12.84 5.81
N LEU A 255 -12.60 14.15 5.67
CA LEU A 255 -13.74 14.69 4.91
C LEU A 255 -13.74 14.25 3.45
N ALA A 256 -12.60 14.28 2.77
CA ALA A 256 -12.47 13.85 1.38
C ALA A 256 -12.81 12.36 1.20
N THR A 257 -12.46 11.52 2.17
CA THR A 257 -12.79 10.09 2.18
C THR A 257 -14.30 9.86 2.34
N ILE A 258 -14.95 10.61 3.24
CA ILE A 258 -16.42 10.58 3.39
C ILE A 258 -17.12 11.12 2.14
N MET A 259 -16.75 12.31 1.67
CA MET A 259 -17.34 12.97 0.50
C MET A 259 -17.21 12.15 -0.80
N CYS A 260 -16.12 11.38 -0.94
CA CYS A 260 -15.86 10.54 -2.12
C CYS A 260 -16.21 9.05 -1.93
N CYS A 261 -16.93 8.70 -0.85
CA CYS A 261 -17.15 7.30 -0.45
C CYS A 261 -17.74 6.43 -1.58
N THR A 262 -18.62 6.99 -2.42
CA THR A 262 -19.29 6.30 -3.54
C THR A 262 -18.34 5.82 -4.65
N ARG A 263 -17.08 6.30 -4.64
CA ARG A 263 -16.02 5.89 -5.58
C ARG A 263 -15.04 4.87 -4.97
N SER A 264 -15.11 4.63 -3.66
CA SER A 264 -14.20 3.72 -2.96
C SER A 264 -14.49 2.25 -3.27
N ASN A 265 -13.44 1.48 -3.53
CA ASN A 265 -13.50 0.04 -3.77
C ASN A 265 -12.88 -0.72 -2.59
N TYR A 266 -11.69 -0.31 -2.16
CA TYR A 266 -11.05 -0.87 -0.97
C TYR A 266 -11.79 -0.49 0.32
N SER A 267 -11.54 -1.24 1.38
CA SER A 267 -12.08 -0.97 2.71
C SER A 267 -11.31 0.17 3.36
N TRP A 268 -12.02 1.01 4.10
CA TRP A 268 -11.49 2.10 4.92
C TRP A 268 -12.45 2.28 6.08
N ASP A 269 -11.96 2.87 7.17
CA ASP A 269 -12.74 3.22 8.34
C ASP A 269 -12.29 4.56 8.91
N ILE A 270 -13.21 5.23 9.61
CA ILE A 270 -13.05 6.51 10.29
C ILE A 270 -13.76 6.36 11.64
N VAL A 271 -13.09 6.77 12.71
CA VAL A 271 -13.64 6.84 14.07
C VAL A 271 -14.42 8.14 14.19
N ILE A 272 -15.59 8.10 14.83
CA ILE A 272 -16.39 9.27 15.14
C ILE A 272 -16.67 9.25 16.63
N GLU A 273 -16.08 10.19 17.37
CA GLU A 273 -16.31 10.34 18.80
C GLU A 273 -17.34 11.44 19.05
N LYS A 274 -18.42 11.12 19.77
CA LYS A 274 -19.46 12.07 20.15
C LYS A 274 -19.35 12.42 21.63
N ILE A 275 -19.10 13.71 21.92
CA ILE A 275 -18.96 14.26 23.27
C ILE A 275 -19.93 15.42 23.42
N GLY A 276 -21.06 15.21 24.11
CA GLY A 276 -22.17 16.14 24.15
C GLY A 276 -22.68 16.48 22.75
N ASP A 277 -22.85 17.76 22.45
CA ASP A 277 -23.30 18.24 21.14
C ASP A 277 -22.16 18.33 20.09
N LYS A 278 -21.00 17.70 20.33
CA LYS A 278 -19.82 17.78 19.44
C LYS A 278 -19.45 16.43 18.85
N LEU A 279 -19.05 16.44 17.58
CA LEU A 279 -18.49 15.30 16.86
C LEU A 279 -17.05 15.57 16.47
N PHE A 280 -16.16 14.64 16.81
CA PHE A 280 -14.78 14.59 16.32
C PHE A 280 -14.66 13.41 15.35
N MET A 281 -14.21 13.67 14.12
CA MET A 281 -13.96 12.62 13.13
C MET A 281 -12.45 12.37 13.04
N ASP A 282 -12.02 11.17 13.41
CA ASP A 282 -10.64 10.76 13.50
C ASP A 282 -10.31 9.56 12.60
N LYS A 283 -9.04 9.45 12.23
CA LYS A 283 -8.48 8.23 11.64
C LYS A 283 -7.72 7.46 12.71
N ARG A 284 -7.47 6.17 12.47
CA ARG A 284 -6.58 5.36 13.32
C ARG A 284 -5.14 5.47 12.81
N ASP A 285 -4.20 5.91 13.63
CA ASP A 285 -2.83 6.17 13.19
C ASP A 285 -2.07 4.90 12.77
N ASN A 286 -2.38 3.76 13.40
CA ASN A 286 -1.79 2.45 13.07
C ASN A 286 -2.41 1.79 11.81
N THR A 287 -2.78 2.57 10.79
CA THR A 287 -3.47 2.06 9.59
C THR A 287 -2.94 2.60 8.26
N GLU A 288 -3.32 1.94 7.17
CA GLU A 288 -3.00 2.36 5.79
C GLU A 288 -3.82 3.58 5.30
N PHE A 289 -4.47 4.36 6.18
CA PHE A 289 -5.39 5.44 5.80
C PHE A 289 -4.73 6.54 4.93
N ASP A 290 -3.48 6.89 5.24
CA ASP A 290 -2.70 7.88 4.47
C ASP A 290 -2.01 7.29 3.23
N LEU A 291 -2.12 5.97 3.00
CA LEU A 291 -1.53 5.35 1.81
C LEU A 291 -2.35 5.63 0.56
N LEU A 292 -1.66 6.01 -0.52
CA LEU A 292 -2.29 6.37 -1.78
C LEU A 292 -2.60 5.12 -2.62
N THR A 293 -3.88 4.78 -2.74
CA THR A 293 -4.32 3.61 -3.53
C THR A 293 -3.88 3.70 -5.00
N VAL A 294 -3.57 2.54 -5.61
CA VAL A 294 -3.09 2.45 -7.01
C VAL A 294 -3.95 1.47 -7.78
N ASN A 295 -4.49 1.91 -8.92
CA ASN A 295 -5.36 1.14 -9.81
C ASN A 295 -6.62 0.56 -9.11
N GLU A 296 -7.05 1.18 -8.00
CA GLU A 296 -8.18 0.74 -7.17
C GLU A 296 -9.49 0.53 -7.95
N THR A 297 -9.79 1.43 -8.90
CA THR A 297 -11.02 1.41 -9.70
C THR A 297 -10.81 0.89 -11.11
N ALA A 298 -9.66 0.26 -11.38
CA ALA A 298 -9.43 -0.46 -12.63
C ALA A 298 -10.41 -1.64 -12.78
N ILE A 299 -10.61 -2.10 -14.04
CA ILE A 299 -11.46 -3.26 -14.34
C ILE A 299 -10.94 -4.53 -13.65
N GLU A 300 -9.62 -4.62 -13.54
CA GLU A 300 -8.90 -5.62 -12.76
C GLU A 300 -7.86 -4.85 -11.91
N PRO A 301 -8.14 -4.61 -10.62
CA PRO A 301 -7.16 -4.02 -9.70
C PRO A 301 -5.98 -4.97 -9.46
N PRO A 302 -4.82 -4.46 -9.02
CA PRO A 302 -3.65 -5.30 -8.72
C PRO A 302 -4.00 -6.42 -7.74
N ASN A 303 -3.57 -7.64 -8.06
CA ASN A 303 -3.94 -8.86 -7.32
C ASN A 303 -2.73 -9.74 -6.96
N GLU A 304 -1.51 -9.22 -7.18
CA GLU A 304 -0.25 -9.87 -6.85
C GLU A 304 -0.07 -10.02 -5.33
N ASP A 305 0.60 -11.10 -4.92
CA ASP A 305 0.80 -11.41 -3.49
C ASP A 305 1.84 -10.49 -2.85
N GLY A 306 1.80 -10.32 -1.52
CA GLY A 306 2.55 -9.29 -0.78
C GLY A 306 4.07 -9.22 -1.02
N ASN A 307 4.71 -10.34 -1.39
CA ASN A 307 6.15 -10.38 -1.72
C ASN A 307 6.48 -9.76 -3.09
N SER A 308 5.48 -9.47 -3.92
CA SER A 308 5.69 -8.88 -5.25
C SER A 308 5.74 -7.37 -5.21
N LEU A 309 6.56 -6.78 -6.08
CA LEU A 309 6.74 -5.33 -6.19
C LEU A 309 5.52 -4.59 -6.74
N ASN A 310 4.51 -5.29 -7.31
CA ASN A 310 3.21 -4.71 -7.66
C ASN A 310 2.05 -5.24 -6.80
N SER A 311 2.33 -5.73 -5.58
CA SER A 311 1.26 -5.96 -4.60
C SER A 311 0.55 -4.64 -4.25
N PRO A 312 -0.76 -4.63 -3.93
CA PRO A 312 -1.48 -3.39 -3.62
C PRO A 312 -0.82 -2.53 -2.55
N ARG A 313 -0.34 -3.15 -1.46
CA ARG A 313 0.35 -2.48 -0.36
C ARG A 313 1.69 -1.88 -0.81
N ASN A 314 2.51 -2.62 -1.55
CA ASN A 314 3.81 -2.11 -2.03
C ASN A 314 3.64 -0.96 -3.03
N LEU A 315 2.64 -1.05 -3.93
CA LEU A 315 2.29 0.05 -4.82
C LEU A 315 1.78 1.28 -4.07
N ALA A 316 1.03 1.11 -2.98
CA ALA A 316 0.52 2.23 -2.18
C ALA A 316 1.63 2.94 -1.39
N ILE A 317 2.55 2.18 -0.79
CA ILE A 317 3.76 2.71 -0.13
C ILE A 317 4.63 3.49 -1.14
N GLU A 318 4.85 2.93 -2.34
CA GLU A 318 5.57 3.60 -3.43
C GLU A 318 4.85 4.86 -3.92
N ALA A 319 3.53 4.84 -4.06
CA ALA A 319 2.75 6.01 -4.47
C ALA A 319 2.81 7.14 -3.45
N THR A 320 2.71 6.84 -2.15
CA THR A 320 2.89 7.82 -1.07
C THR A 320 4.31 8.38 -1.06
N PHE A 321 5.34 7.55 -1.23
CA PHE A 321 6.73 8.00 -1.37
C PHE A 321 6.93 8.97 -2.54
N ILE A 322 6.43 8.60 -3.71
CA ILE A 322 6.47 9.43 -4.92
C ILE A 322 5.79 10.78 -4.66
N ASN A 323 4.62 10.77 -3.99
CA ASN A 323 3.86 11.98 -3.71
C ASN A 323 4.57 12.92 -2.72
N HIS A 324 5.17 12.37 -1.66
CA HIS A 324 5.98 13.13 -0.69
C HIS A 324 7.21 13.75 -1.35
N ASN A 325 7.99 12.97 -2.10
CA ASN A 325 9.16 13.49 -2.82
C ASN A 325 8.77 14.56 -3.86
N PHE A 326 7.75 14.30 -4.67
CA PHE A 326 7.33 15.19 -5.74
C PHE A 326 6.79 16.52 -5.20
N SER A 327 6.01 16.51 -4.11
CA SER A 327 5.43 17.75 -3.56
C SER A 327 6.50 18.74 -3.11
N GLN A 328 7.65 18.24 -2.63
CA GLN A 328 8.78 19.07 -2.19
C GLN A 328 9.77 19.38 -3.33
N GLN A 329 10.10 18.41 -4.18
CA GLN A 329 11.11 18.58 -5.24
C GLN A 329 10.76 19.66 -6.28
N VAL A 330 9.46 19.90 -6.51
CA VAL A 330 9.00 20.95 -7.45
C VAL A 330 9.01 22.37 -6.86
N LEU A 331 9.46 22.52 -5.62
CA LEU A 331 9.54 23.79 -4.91
C LEU A 331 10.96 24.36 -4.96
N LYS A 332 11.06 25.65 -4.69
CA LYS A 332 12.32 26.33 -4.47
C LYS A 332 12.78 26.16 -3.02
N SER A 333 13.33 25.00 -2.73
CA SER A 333 13.88 24.68 -1.42
C SER A 333 15.31 25.22 -1.25
N GLY A 334 15.59 25.85 -0.12
CA GLY A 334 16.92 26.35 0.27
C GLY A 334 16.85 27.59 1.16
N GLU A 335 17.84 27.77 2.03
CA GLU A 335 17.89 28.86 3.04
C GLU A 335 17.76 30.29 2.46
N LYS A 336 18.15 30.48 1.20
CA LYS A 336 18.19 31.78 0.51
C LYS A 336 16.95 32.07 -0.34
N GLU A 337 16.08 31.09 -0.56
CA GLU A 337 14.83 31.29 -1.28
C GLU A 337 13.76 31.80 -0.31
N PRO A 338 12.94 32.79 -0.68
CA PRO A 338 11.92 33.33 0.20
C PRO A 338 10.85 32.26 0.48
N LYS A 339 10.30 32.26 1.70
CA LYS A 339 9.15 31.44 2.09
C LYS A 339 7.97 32.34 2.44
N TYR A 340 6.77 31.96 2.02
CA TYR A 340 5.53 32.61 2.43
C TYR A 340 5.14 32.08 3.81
N LYS A 341 5.12 32.96 4.82
CA LYS A 341 4.72 32.62 6.20
C LYS A 341 3.30 33.11 6.44
N PHE A 342 2.47 32.26 7.06
CA PHE A 342 1.18 32.67 7.60
C PHE A 342 1.33 33.32 8.98
N ASP A 343 0.21 33.74 9.57
CA ASP A 343 0.18 34.49 10.84
C ASP A 343 0.73 33.68 12.03
N GLN A 344 0.54 32.36 12.00
CA GLN A 344 1.02 31.42 13.02
C GLN A 344 2.06 30.44 12.44
N PRO A 345 3.01 29.93 13.25
CA PRO A 345 3.90 28.84 12.85
C PRO A 345 3.12 27.53 12.62
N ASN A 346 3.81 26.48 12.15
CA ASN A 346 3.19 25.15 12.07
C ASN A 346 2.95 24.62 13.50
N PRO A 347 1.71 24.25 13.87
CA PRO A 347 1.36 23.90 15.26
C PRO A 347 1.84 22.51 15.70
N PHE A 348 2.45 21.73 14.80
CA PHE A 348 2.92 20.37 15.08
C PHE A 348 4.41 20.29 15.38
N ILE A 349 5.16 21.39 15.20
CA ILE A 349 6.62 21.44 15.42
C ILE A 349 6.87 21.82 16.88
N GLY A 350 7.62 21.00 17.61
CA GLY A 350 8.16 21.36 18.92
C GLY A 350 9.42 22.24 18.81
N ASP A 351 9.71 23.05 19.82
CA ASP A 351 10.92 23.91 19.84
C ASP A 351 12.24 23.09 19.74
N ASP A 352 12.19 21.78 20.03
CA ASP A 352 13.32 20.84 20.05
C ASP A 352 13.44 19.95 18.80
N GLU A 353 12.61 20.12 17.75
CA GLU A 353 12.65 19.25 16.56
C GLU A 353 13.76 19.63 15.56
N ASP A 354 14.89 18.93 15.64
CA ASP A 354 15.99 18.96 14.67
C ASP A 354 15.60 18.32 13.31
N GLY A 355 14.74 18.98 12.52
CA GLY A 355 14.35 18.49 11.19
C GLY A 355 13.80 19.53 10.21
N GLU A 356 14.13 19.39 8.91
CA GLU A 356 13.45 20.15 7.86
C GLU A 356 12.02 19.64 7.69
N VAL A 357 11.04 20.45 8.08
CA VAL A 357 9.62 20.14 7.88
C VAL A 357 9.20 20.43 6.43
N ALA A 358 8.30 19.60 5.91
CA ALA A 358 7.70 19.79 4.60
C ALA A 358 7.10 21.20 4.43
N SER A 359 7.17 21.75 3.21
CA SER A 359 6.37 22.90 2.81
C SER A 359 4.90 22.51 2.89
N VAL A 360 4.23 23.00 3.93
CA VAL A 360 2.80 22.81 4.18
C VAL A 360 2.28 23.97 5.02
N ALA A 361 1.02 24.35 4.76
CA ALA A 361 0.29 25.28 5.59
C ALA A 361 -1.12 24.78 5.83
N TYR A 362 -1.61 25.04 7.03
CA TYR A 362 -2.89 24.58 7.52
C TYR A 362 -3.83 25.79 7.65
N ARG A 363 -4.99 25.72 7.01
CA ARG A 363 -6.10 26.65 7.23
C ARG A 363 -7.19 25.95 8.00
N TYR A 364 -7.57 26.52 9.13
CA TYR A 364 -8.73 26.08 9.90
C TYR A 364 -9.93 26.88 9.39
N ARG A 365 -10.83 26.20 8.69
CA ARG A 365 -11.96 26.81 7.98
C ARG A 365 -13.29 26.37 8.58
N LYS A 366 -14.27 27.28 8.60
CA LYS A 366 -15.64 27.06 9.09
C LYS A 366 -16.64 27.02 7.94
N TRP A 367 -17.61 26.11 8.00
CA TRP A 367 -18.81 26.11 7.14
C TRP A 367 -20.06 25.97 8.00
N ASP A 368 -21.03 26.87 7.82
CA ASP A 368 -22.42 26.59 8.20
C ASP A 368 -23.02 25.68 7.14
N LEU A 369 -23.55 24.53 7.57
CA LEU A 369 -24.18 23.57 6.68
C LEU A 369 -25.72 23.62 6.76
N ASN A 370 -26.29 24.51 7.56
CA ASN A 370 -27.69 24.59 8.01
C ASN A 370 -28.07 23.54 9.08
N ASN A 371 -29.22 23.76 9.74
CA ASN A 371 -29.75 22.94 10.84
C ASN A 371 -28.83 22.91 12.08
N GLY A 372 -28.15 24.02 12.36
CA GLY A 372 -27.26 24.15 13.52
C GLY A 372 -25.97 23.34 13.45
N ILE A 373 -25.55 22.89 12.25
CA ILE A 373 -24.29 22.17 12.04
C ILE A 373 -23.23 23.15 11.53
N GLU A 374 -22.23 23.41 12.36
CA GLU A 374 -21.07 24.24 12.08
C GLU A 374 -19.83 23.35 12.00
N LEU A 375 -19.39 23.08 10.77
CA LEU A 375 -18.20 22.28 10.49
C LEU A 375 -16.95 23.13 10.58
N VAL A 376 -15.99 22.73 11.39
CA VAL A 376 -14.62 23.25 11.42
C VAL A 376 -13.69 22.18 10.89
N ALA A 377 -12.92 22.49 9.85
CA ALA A 377 -11.96 21.53 9.28
C ALA A 377 -10.56 22.14 9.12
N ARG A 378 -9.53 21.31 9.37
CA ARG A 378 -8.16 21.61 8.95
C ARG A 378 -7.99 21.24 7.48
N CYS A 379 -7.63 22.22 6.66
CA CYS A 379 -7.33 22.03 5.24
C CYS A 379 -5.88 22.39 4.91
N GLU A 380 -5.28 21.72 3.94
CA GLU A 380 -3.86 21.90 3.57
C GLU A 380 -3.64 22.67 2.26
N HIS A 381 -2.55 23.44 2.21
CA HIS A 381 -1.90 23.86 0.97
C HIS A 381 -0.46 23.34 0.96
N ASP A 382 0.03 22.93 -0.21
CA ASP A 382 1.39 22.40 -0.37
C ASP A 382 2.41 23.51 -0.76
N ALA A 383 1.99 24.54 -1.50
CA ALA A 383 2.89 25.60 -1.99
C ALA A 383 2.18 26.92 -2.41
N VAL A 384 2.99 27.94 -2.74
CA VAL A 384 2.53 29.21 -3.31
C VAL A 384 3.12 29.49 -4.70
N LEU A 385 2.39 30.29 -5.50
CA LEU A 385 2.82 30.79 -6.81
C LEU A 385 2.57 32.30 -6.90
N LEU A 386 3.60 33.08 -7.22
CA LEU A 386 3.42 34.48 -7.61
C LEU A 386 2.93 34.56 -9.06
N THR A 387 1.79 35.21 -9.28
CA THR A 387 1.30 35.56 -10.62
C THR A 387 2.19 36.65 -11.25
N PRO A 388 2.14 36.88 -12.57
CA PRO A 388 2.81 38.02 -13.20
C PRO A 388 2.31 39.39 -12.72
N GLN A 389 1.15 39.44 -12.04
CA GLN A 389 0.53 40.66 -11.51
C GLN A 389 0.96 40.97 -10.07
N GLY A 390 1.63 40.03 -9.39
CA GLY A 390 2.06 40.14 -7.99
C GLY A 390 1.14 39.41 -7.00
N ASP A 391 -0.07 39.02 -7.41
CA ASP A 391 -0.98 38.23 -6.58
C ASP A 391 -0.39 36.86 -6.23
N THR A 392 -0.63 36.40 -5.01
CA THR A 392 -0.21 35.07 -4.55
C THR A 392 -1.34 34.07 -4.75
N GLN A 393 -1.06 32.98 -5.46
CA GLN A 393 -1.96 31.84 -5.64
C GLN A 393 -1.53 30.67 -4.76
N PHE A 394 -2.49 29.99 -4.15
CA PHE A 394 -2.26 28.81 -3.32
C PHE A 394 -2.43 27.52 -4.13
N LEU A 395 -1.52 26.57 -3.93
CA LEU A 395 -1.43 25.34 -4.71
C LEU A 395 -1.68 24.11 -3.83
N THR A 396 -2.44 23.17 -4.38
CA THR A 396 -2.39 21.75 -3.95
C THR A 396 -1.58 20.97 -4.98
N ILE A 397 -0.57 20.20 -4.55
CA ILE A 397 0.40 19.50 -5.39
C ILE A 397 0.35 18.00 -5.07
N LYS A 398 -0.09 17.18 -6.02
CA LYS A 398 -0.16 15.71 -5.87
C LYS A 398 0.47 15.00 -7.09
N ALA A 399 0.90 13.75 -6.93
CA ALA A 399 1.62 13.00 -7.97
C ALA A 399 0.85 11.77 -8.46
N LEU A 400 0.58 11.69 -9.76
CA LEU A 400 0.14 10.47 -10.43
C LEU A 400 1.36 9.58 -10.70
N ASN A 401 1.22 8.27 -10.45
CA ASN A 401 2.29 7.29 -10.56
C ASN A 401 2.01 6.19 -11.62
N GLU A 402 2.95 5.98 -12.56
CA GLU A 402 2.98 4.86 -13.51
C GLU A 402 3.99 3.79 -13.06
N TRP A 403 3.52 2.55 -12.89
CA TRP A 403 4.32 1.41 -12.44
C TRP A 403 4.69 0.47 -13.60
N ASP A 404 3.74 -0.33 -14.09
CA ASP A 404 3.84 -1.11 -15.34
C ASP A 404 2.53 -0.97 -16.13
N SER A 405 2.54 -0.12 -17.17
CA SER A 405 1.37 0.18 -17.99
C SER A 405 0.86 -1.03 -18.79
N LYS A 406 1.67 -2.09 -19.00
CA LYS A 406 1.25 -3.31 -19.69
C LYS A 406 0.48 -4.24 -18.77
N VAL A 407 0.95 -4.41 -17.53
CA VAL A 407 0.23 -5.19 -16.49
C VAL A 407 -1.02 -4.46 -16.03
N ALA A 408 -0.95 -3.13 -15.86
CA ALA A 408 -2.07 -2.28 -15.46
C ALA A 408 -3.19 -2.15 -16.52
N ASN A 409 -3.02 -2.73 -17.72
CA ASN A 409 -3.86 -2.49 -18.90
C ASN A 409 -4.12 -0.99 -19.13
N GLY A 410 -3.04 -0.21 -19.05
CA GLY A 410 -3.02 1.24 -19.15
C GLY A 410 -2.40 1.74 -20.45
N VAL A 411 -2.33 3.06 -20.56
CA VAL A 411 -1.67 3.75 -21.67
C VAL A 411 -0.23 4.06 -21.25
N GLU A 412 0.78 3.73 -22.07
CA GLU A 412 2.19 3.98 -21.74
C GLU A 412 2.55 5.48 -21.85
N TRP A 413 2.89 6.12 -20.72
CA TRP A 413 2.96 7.59 -20.62
C TRP A 413 4.07 8.18 -21.50
N ARG A 414 5.26 7.56 -21.56
CA ARG A 414 6.39 8.04 -22.38
C ARG A 414 6.06 8.17 -23.87
N GLN A 415 5.12 7.36 -24.38
CA GLN A 415 4.69 7.40 -25.78
C GLN A 415 3.53 8.39 -26.02
N LYS A 416 2.75 8.70 -24.98
CA LYS A 416 1.41 9.27 -25.12
C LYS A 416 1.17 10.58 -24.38
N LEU A 417 1.98 10.93 -23.39
CA LEU A 417 1.80 12.16 -22.62
C LEU A 417 1.97 13.39 -23.50
N ASP A 418 2.99 13.49 -24.36
CA ASP A 418 3.14 14.68 -25.22
C ASP A 418 2.09 14.83 -26.32
N THR A 419 1.52 13.72 -26.82
CA THR A 419 0.58 13.74 -27.97
C THR A 419 -0.89 13.59 -27.59
N GLN A 420 -1.18 12.96 -26.44
CA GLN A 420 -2.52 12.52 -26.04
C GLN A 420 -2.74 12.68 -24.52
N ARG A 421 -2.35 13.83 -23.93
CA ARG A 421 -2.54 14.17 -22.49
C ARG A 421 -3.92 13.79 -21.96
N GLY A 422 -4.98 14.16 -22.69
CA GLY A 422 -6.36 13.84 -22.29
C GLY A 422 -6.68 12.34 -22.25
N ALA A 423 -6.03 11.51 -23.07
CA ALA A 423 -6.22 10.06 -23.05
C ALA A 423 -5.50 9.41 -21.86
N VAL A 424 -4.31 9.90 -21.51
CA VAL A 424 -3.59 9.49 -20.29
C VAL A 424 -4.44 9.85 -19.06
N LEU A 425 -4.86 11.11 -18.94
CA LEU A 425 -5.69 11.58 -17.82
C LEU A 425 -7.04 10.83 -17.71
N ALA A 426 -7.71 10.54 -18.83
CA ALA A 426 -8.95 9.77 -18.84
C ALA A 426 -8.73 8.31 -18.40
N ASN A 427 -7.58 7.70 -18.74
CA ASN A 427 -7.21 6.39 -18.25
C ASN A 427 -6.96 6.40 -16.73
N GLU A 428 -6.26 7.41 -16.23
CA GLU A 428 -5.99 7.56 -14.79
C GLU A 428 -7.25 7.85 -13.99
N LEU A 429 -8.13 8.73 -14.50
CA LEU A 429 -9.44 8.96 -13.89
C LEU A 429 -10.27 7.67 -13.77
N ARG A 430 -10.21 6.78 -14.78
CA ARG A 430 -10.89 5.48 -14.73
C ARG A 430 -10.27 4.52 -13.72
N ASN A 431 -8.94 4.44 -13.65
CA ASN A 431 -8.22 3.48 -12.82
C ASN A 431 -8.04 3.91 -11.36
N ASN A 432 -8.01 5.23 -11.09
CA ASN A 432 -7.68 5.84 -9.81
C ASN A 432 -8.80 6.81 -9.34
N SER A 433 -10.07 6.54 -9.67
CA SER A 433 -11.20 7.48 -9.52
C SER A 433 -11.41 8.00 -8.10
N CYS A 434 -11.26 7.13 -7.08
CA CYS A 434 -11.35 7.55 -5.68
C CYS A 434 -10.20 8.50 -5.30
N LYS A 435 -8.94 8.11 -5.58
CA LYS A 435 -7.75 8.93 -5.30
C LYS A 435 -7.82 10.34 -5.90
N LEU A 436 -8.13 10.45 -7.20
CA LEU A 436 -8.23 11.77 -7.84
C LEU A 436 -9.42 12.59 -7.30
N ALA A 437 -10.54 11.95 -6.96
CA ALA A 437 -11.67 12.65 -6.35
C ALA A 437 -11.32 13.18 -4.95
N LYS A 438 -10.66 12.38 -4.09
CA LYS A 438 -10.22 12.83 -2.76
C LYS A 438 -9.32 14.07 -2.84
N TRP A 439 -8.29 14.05 -3.71
CA TRP A 439 -7.42 15.21 -3.92
C TRP A 439 -8.15 16.45 -4.45
N THR A 440 -9.16 16.25 -5.29
CA THR A 440 -9.98 17.37 -5.80
C THR A 440 -10.83 17.98 -4.69
N VAL A 441 -11.41 17.15 -3.81
CA VAL A 441 -12.13 17.63 -2.62
C VAL A 441 -11.19 18.35 -1.66
N GLN A 442 -10.00 17.83 -1.35
CA GLN A 442 -9.01 18.51 -0.51
C GLN A 442 -8.69 19.91 -1.06
N ALA A 443 -8.37 20.02 -2.36
CA ALA A 443 -8.10 21.32 -3.00
C ALA A 443 -9.30 22.28 -2.99
N LEU A 444 -10.52 21.78 -3.06
CA LEU A 444 -11.76 22.58 -2.98
C LEU A 444 -12.06 23.03 -1.54
N LEU A 445 -11.88 22.17 -0.54
CA LEU A 445 -12.05 22.49 0.88
C LEU A 445 -10.99 23.50 1.34
N ALA A 446 -9.72 23.29 0.95
CA ALA A 446 -8.64 24.24 1.20
C ALA A 446 -8.85 25.58 0.49
N GLY A 447 -9.64 25.62 -0.60
CA GLY A 447 -9.84 26.80 -1.43
C GLY A 447 -8.61 27.15 -2.26
N SER A 448 -7.83 26.16 -2.69
CA SER A 448 -6.65 26.34 -3.55
C SER A 448 -7.02 26.91 -4.91
N ASP A 449 -6.26 27.88 -5.41
CA ASP A 449 -6.47 28.49 -6.73
C ASP A 449 -6.19 27.52 -7.87
N GLN A 450 -5.21 26.62 -7.67
CA GLN A 450 -4.81 25.59 -8.62
C GLN A 450 -4.53 24.26 -7.92
N ILE A 451 -4.87 23.17 -8.59
CA ILE A 451 -4.31 21.84 -8.31
C ILE A 451 -3.29 21.51 -9.41
N LYS A 452 -2.07 21.13 -9.01
CA LYS A 452 -0.99 20.69 -9.90
C LYS A 452 -0.76 19.18 -9.74
N PHE A 453 -0.72 18.48 -10.86
CA PHE A 453 -0.39 17.06 -10.93
C PHE A 453 0.99 16.84 -11.55
N GLY A 454 1.81 16.05 -10.87
CA GLY A 454 3.01 15.43 -11.45
C GLY A 454 2.66 14.13 -12.15
N TYR A 455 3.30 13.85 -13.29
CA TYR A 455 3.31 12.54 -13.91
C TYR A 455 4.66 11.88 -13.67
N VAL A 456 4.71 10.97 -12.70
CA VAL A 456 5.93 10.25 -12.31
C VAL A 456 5.84 8.79 -12.75
N SER A 457 6.88 8.27 -13.40
CA SER A 457 6.95 6.89 -13.87
C SER A 457 8.20 6.21 -13.33
N ARG A 458 8.17 4.89 -13.07
CA ARG A 458 9.39 4.12 -12.78
C ARG A 458 10.40 4.29 -13.92
N ALA A 459 11.70 4.36 -13.59
CA ALA A 459 12.77 4.42 -14.59
C ALA A 459 12.86 3.12 -15.41
N HIS A 460 12.53 1.98 -14.78
CA HIS A 460 12.36 0.68 -15.41
C HIS A 460 11.20 -0.05 -14.72
N VAL A 461 10.28 -0.67 -15.46
CA VAL A 461 9.01 -1.18 -14.90
C VAL A 461 9.16 -2.20 -13.75
N ARG A 462 10.30 -2.92 -13.70
CA ARG A 462 10.65 -3.89 -12.64
C ARG A 462 11.49 -3.31 -11.49
N ASP A 463 11.72 -2.01 -11.48
CA ASP A 463 12.57 -1.31 -10.50
C ASP A 463 11.75 -0.18 -9.85
N SER A 464 11.27 -0.41 -8.64
CA SER A 464 10.53 0.56 -7.83
C SER A 464 11.44 1.50 -7.02
N SER A 465 12.77 1.40 -7.15
CA SER A 465 13.71 2.24 -6.41
C SER A 465 14.03 3.57 -7.09
N ARG A 466 13.70 3.72 -8.39
CA ARG A 466 14.05 4.89 -9.20
C ARG A 466 12.88 5.34 -10.07
N HIS A 467 12.59 6.63 -10.01
CA HIS A 467 11.48 7.24 -10.75
C HIS A 467 11.94 8.47 -11.52
N VAL A 468 11.16 8.85 -12.53
CA VAL A 468 11.39 10.05 -13.35
C VAL A 468 10.08 10.83 -13.51
N ILE A 469 10.20 12.15 -13.47
CA ILE A 469 9.13 13.11 -13.72
C ILE A 469 9.03 13.31 -15.23
N LEU A 470 7.94 12.84 -15.83
CA LEU A 470 7.65 12.94 -17.26
C LEU A 470 6.97 14.26 -17.66
N GLY A 471 6.45 15.02 -16.68
CA GLY A 471 5.86 16.33 -16.88
C GLY A 471 4.92 16.73 -15.74
N THR A 472 4.41 17.96 -15.81
CA THR A 472 3.39 18.48 -14.89
C THR A 472 2.15 18.96 -15.66
N GLN A 473 1.03 19.06 -14.97
CA GLN A 473 -0.21 19.65 -15.48
C GLN A 473 -0.91 20.42 -14.36
N GLN A 474 -1.61 21.49 -14.71
CA GLN A 474 -2.34 22.34 -13.76
C GLN A 474 -3.80 22.47 -14.16
N PHE A 475 -4.67 22.59 -13.16
CA PHE A 475 -6.11 22.82 -13.31
C PHE A 475 -6.61 23.73 -12.20
N LYS A 476 -7.71 24.46 -12.42
CA LYS A 476 -8.52 24.99 -11.30
C LYS A 476 -9.30 23.83 -10.68
N PRO A 477 -9.37 23.69 -9.34
CA PRO A 477 -10.10 22.59 -8.71
C PRO A 477 -11.57 22.48 -9.15
N GLN A 478 -12.28 23.61 -9.32
CA GLN A 478 -13.67 23.61 -9.80
C GLN A 478 -13.82 23.11 -11.25
N GLU A 479 -12.89 23.49 -12.14
CA GLU A 479 -12.89 23.02 -13.53
C GLU A 479 -12.57 21.52 -13.59
N PHE A 480 -11.67 21.05 -12.72
CA PHE A 480 -11.29 19.64 -12.62
C PHE A 480 -12.41 18.79 -12.02
N ALA A 481 -13.09 19.25 -10.97
CA ALA A 481 -14.26 18.59 -10.36
C ALA A 481 -15.34 18.29 -11.41
N ASN A 482 -15.65 19.27 -12.26
CA ASN A 482 -16.57 19.08 -13.39
C ASN A 482 -16.07 18.03 -14.40
N GLN A 483 -14.77 18.02 -14.74
CA GLN A 483 -14.19 17.01 -15.64
C GLN A 483 -14.24 15.58 -15.06
N ILE A 484 -14.10 15.44 -13.75
CA ILE A 484 -14.15 14.14 -13.05
C ILE A 484 -15.57 13.74 -12.59
N ASN A 485 -16.61 14.47 -13.01
CA ASN A 485 -18.01 14.29 -12.63
C ASN A 485 -18.23 14.26 -11.09
N LEU A 486 -17.53 15.14 -10.36
CA LEU A 486 -17.66 15.33 -8.92
C LEU A 486 -18.60 16.51 -8.65
N SER A 487 -19.77 16.25 -8.06
CA SER A 487 -20.68 17.30 -7.60
C SER A 487 -20.45 17.58 -6.12
N MET A 488 -20.15 18.85 -5.79
CA MET A 488 -20.00 19.26 -4.40
C MET A 488 -21.32 19.21 -3.64
N ASP A 489 -22.47 19.44 -4.28
CA ASP A 489 -23.78 19.30 -3.63
C ASP A 489 -23.99 17.85 -3.15
N ASN A 490 -23.56 16.85 -3.93
CA ASN A 490 -23.62 15.44 -3.52
C ASN A 490 -22.62 15.14 -2.41
N ALA A 491 -21.39 15.64 -2.51
CA ALA A 491 -20.36 15.49 -1.48
C ALA A 491 -20.82 16.03 -0.11
N TRP A 492 -21.38 17.25 -0.09
CA TRP A 492 -21.97 17.86 1.10
C TRP A 492 -23.21 17.10 1.59
N GLY A 493 -24.07 16.63 0.68
CA GLY A 493 -25.24 15.82 1.03
C GLY A 493 -24.88 14.49 1.71
N ILE A 494 -23.82 13.82 1.25
CA ILE A 494 -23.27 12.61 1.87
C ILE A 494 -22.76 12.91 3.28
N LEU A 495 -21.88 13.91 3.42
CA LEU A 495 -21.32 14.30 4.72
C LEU A 495 -22.42 14.66 5.73
N ARG A 496 -23.45 15.41 5.29
CA ARG A 496 -24.55 15.80 6.15
C ARG A 496 -25.47 14.67 6.57
N CYS A 497 -25.72 13.71 5.69
CA CYS A 497 -26.46 12.51 6.08
C CYS A 497 -25.74 11.77 7.22
N ILE A 498 -24.41 11.63 7.15
CA ILE A 498 -23.61 10.97 8.19
C ILE A 498 -23.60 11.78 9.49
N ILE A 499 -23.38 13.10 9.44
CA ILE A 499 -23.44 13.98 10.62
C ILE A 499 -24.81 13.92 11.29
N ASP A 500 -25.90 14.03 10.51
CA ASP A 500 -27.27 14.01 11.03
C ASP A 500 -27.69 12.64 11.60
N ILE A 501 -26.99 11.55 11.26
CA ILE A 501 -27.15 10.22 11.88
C ILE A 501 -26.39 10.18 13.21
N CYS A 502 -25.12 10.63 13.22
CA CYS A 502 -24.26 10.61 14.39
C CYS A 502 -24.77 11.54 15.50
N MET A 503 -25.23 12.75 15.16
CA MET A 503 -25.81 13.70 16.13
C MET A 503 -27.06 13.17 16.86
N LYS A 504 -27.75 12.16 16.29
CA LYS A 504 -28.92 11.52 16.92
C LYS A 504 -28.56 10.36 17.84
N GLN A 505 -27.31 9.89 17.80
CA GLN A 505 -26.85 8.82 18.69
C GLN A 505 -26.52 9.37 20.08
N LYS A 506 -26.21 8.47 21.00
CA LYS A 506 -25.71 8.81 22.33
C LYS A 506 -24.24 9.23 22.24
N ASP A 507 -23.74 9.79 23.33
CA ASP A 507 -22.31 10.05 23.49
C ASP A 507 -21.56 8.72 23.59
N GLY A 508 -20.35 8.66 23.04
CA GLY A 508 -19.54 7.45 22.89
C GLY A 508 -18.79 7.41 21.56
N LYS A 509 -18.06 6.31 21.31
CA LYS A 509 -17.30 6.09 20.07
C LYS A 509 -18.09 5.30 19.03
N TYR A 510 -18.00 5.75 17.79
CA TYR A 510 -18.61 5.14 16.60
C TYR A 510 -17.55 4.84 15.54
N LEU A 511 -17.81 3.88 14.66
CA LEU A 511 -16.98 3.59 13.51
C LEU A 511 -17.81 3.57 12.22
N ILE A 512 -17.50 4.46 11.29
CA ILE A 512 -17.99 4.35 9.91
C ILE A 512 -16.96 3.56 9.09
N MET A 513 -17.39 2.48 8.44
CA MET A 513 -16.52 1.67 7.58
C MET A 513 -17.15 1.31 6.23
N LYS A 514 -16.32 1.22 5.20
CA LYS A 514 -16.67 0.67 3.88
C LYS A 514 -16.49 -0.84 3.88
N ASP A 515 -17.58 -1.57 3.58
CA ASP A 515 -17.56 -3.02 3.38
C ASP A 515 -16.53 -3.38 2.28
N PRO A 516 -15.56 -4.29 2.54
CA PRO A 516 -14.51 -4.59 1.56
C PRO A 516 -15.01 -5.16 0.24
N ASN A 517 -16.18 -5.82 0.23
CA ASN A 517 -16.65 -6.61 -0.93
C ASN A 517 -18.01 -6.15 -1.46
N LYS A 518 -18.75 -5.29 -0.75
CA LYS A 518 -20.03 -4.71 -1.16
C LYS A 518 -19.94 -3.18 -1.35
N PRO A 519 -20.70 -2.57 -2.27
CA PRO A 519 -20.76 -1.13 -2.48
C PRO A 519 -21.68 -0.46 -1.44
N MET A 520 -21.30 -0.54 -0.16
CA MET A 520 -22.03 0.01 0.98
C MET A 520 -21.08 0.42 2.10
N ILE A 521 -21.52 1.39 2.91
CA ILE A 521 -20.91 1.77 4.18
C ILE A 521 -21.83 1.31 5.33
N ARG A 522 -21.22 1.08 6.50
CA ARG A 522 -21.93 0.81 7.76
C ARG A 522 -21.41 1.73 8.84
N LEU A 523 -22.31 2.18 9.70
CA LEU A 523 -21.99 2.83 10.97
C LEU A 523 -22.16 1.81 12.10
N TYR A 524 -21.13 1.64 12.91
CA TYR A 524 -21.12 0.79 14.11
C TYR A 524 -21.04 1.66 15.36
N ASP A 525 -21.78 1.28 16.38
CA ASP A 525 -21.60 1.68 17.78
C ASP A 525 -20.57 0.70 18.38
N ILE A 526 -19.49 1.22 18.98
CA ILE A 526 -18.35 0.45 19.46
C ILE A 526 -18.03 0.81 20.92
N PRO A 527 -17.61 -0.15 21.76
CA PRO A 527 -17.15 0.17 23.11
C PRO A 527 -16.02 1.20 23.10
N ASP A 528 -16.00 2.13 24.06
CA ASP A 528 -15.03 3.23 24.07
C ASP A 528 -13.57 2.74 24.11
N ASN A 529 -13.30 1.62 24.80
CA ASN A 529 -11.99 0.98 24.89
C ASN A 529 -11.56 0.22 23.60
N THR A 530 -12.35 0.21 22.52
CA THR A 530 -12.09 -0.64 21.32
C THR A 530 -10.72 -0.42 20.67
N PHE A 531 -10.19 0.80 20.74
CA PHE A 531 -8.89 1.19 20.18
C PHE A 531 -7.89 1.67 21.24
N GLU A 532 -8.27 1.65 22.51
CA GLU A 532 -7.33 1.87 23.61
C GLU A 532 -6.64 0.53 23.85
N SER A 533 -5.34 0.44 23.57
CA SER A 533 -4.54 -0.70 23.99
C SER A 533 -4.50 -0.72 25.51
N ASP A 534 -4.94 -1.82 26.13
CA ASP A 534 -4.86 -2.02 27.58
C ASP A 534 -3.41 -1.77 28.04
N GLY A 535 -3.18 -0.62 28.68
CA GLY A 535 -1.86 -0.01 28.83
C GLY A 535 -1.06 -0.52 30.03
N GLU A 536 -1.36 -1.72 30.51
CA GLU A 536 -0.72 -2.34 31.68
C GLU A 536 -0.40 -3.82 31.33
N GLU A 537 0.85 -4.24 31.59
CA GLU A 537 1.43 -5.58 31.31
C GLU A 537 2.12 -5.83 29.94
N GLU A 538 3.16 -5.04 29.58
CA GLU A 538 4.43 -5.60 29.03
C GLU A 538 5.61 -4.59 29.11
N GLU A 539 6.18 -4.39 30.31
CA GLU A 539 7.55 -3.85 30.43
C GLU A 539 8.55 -4.94 30.02
N GLY A 540 8.84 -5.10 28.71
CA GLY A 540 9.68 -6.23 28.31
C GLY A 540 10.05 -6.49 26.84
N ASP A 541 9.84 -5.56 25.90
CA ASP A 541 10.53 -5.64 24.58
C ASP A 541 10.83 -4.25 24.02
N ASP A 542 11.92 -4.13 23.24
CA ASP A 542 12.49 -2.85 22.84
C ASP A 542 11.56 -2.11 21.86
N GLY A 543 11.09 -0.92 22.27
CA GLY A 543 10.03 -0.20 21.55
C GLY A 543 10.43 0.26 20.14
N GLU A 544 9.82 -0.33 19.12
CA GLU A 544 9.62 0.32 17.81
C GLU A 544 8.55 1.42 17.94
N ALA A 545 8.90 2.49 18.67
CA ALA A 545 8.14 3.73 18.64
C ALA A 545 8.04 4.24 17.20
N PHE A 546 6.82 4.65 16.81
CA PHE A 546 6.43 5.31 15.55
C PHE A 546 7.57 5.44 14.53
N GLN A 547 7.72 4.43 13.66
CA GLN A 547 8.50 4.62 12.44
C GLN A 547 7.80 5.68 11.58
N THR A 548 8.25 6.94 11.70
CA THR A 548 8.33 7.83 10.55
C THR A 548 8.76 6.98 9.37
N TYR A 549 8.11 7.05 8.20
CA TYR A 549 8.46 6.23 7.04
C TYR A 549 9.88 6.55 6.56
N ALA A 550 10.87 5.99 7.25
CA ALA A 550 12.25 6.02 6.90
C ALA A 550 12.36 5.11 5.69
N TYR A 551 12.37 5.72 4.50
CA TYR A 551 12.49 5.02 3.22
C TYR A 551 13.89 4.42 3.02
N GLY A 552 14.46 3.80 4.06
CA GLY A 552 15.61 2.94 3.93
C GLY A 552 15.28 1.78 2.98
N PRO A 553 16.29 1.24 2.28
CA PRO A 553 16.12 -0.05 1.62
C PRO A 553 15.59 -1.04 2.67
N SER A 554 14.54 -1.80 2.33
CA SER A 554 13.96 -2.76 3.27
C SER A 554 15.07 -3.69 3.79
N ALA A 555 14.98 -4.16 5.03
CA ALA A 555 16.03 -4.97 5.66
C ALA A 555 16.46 -6.18 4.80
N ALA A 556 15.58 -6.71 3.94
CA ALA A 556 15.91 -7.74 2.95
C ALA A 556 16.88 -7.25 1.86
N THR A 557 16.72 -6.02 1.36
CA THR A 557 17.63 -5.38 0.39
C THR A 557 18.96 -5.02 1.05
N THR A 558 18.95 -4.56 2.30
CA THR A 558 20.18 -4.26 3.07
C THR A 558 20.94 -5.55 3.37
N ALA A 559 20.26 -6.62 3.81
CA ALA A 559 20.85 -7.93 4.00
C ALA A 559 21.39 -8.52 2.68
N ALA A 560 20.67 -8.38 1.56
CA ALA A 560 21.14 -8.82 0.24
C ALA A 560 22.36 -8.01 -0.25
N ALA A 561 22.38 -6.68 -0.02
CA ALA A 561 23.52 -5.83 -0.36
C ALA A 561 24.74 -6.12 0.53
N THR A 562 24.54 -6.38 1.82
CA THR A 562 25.61 -6.78 2.75
C THR A 562 26.12 -8.17 2.41
N ALA A 563 25.24 -9.11 2.08
CA ALA A 563 25.63 -10.44 1.61
C ALA A 563 26.38 -10.38 0.25
N ALA A 564 25.97 -9.51 -0.67
CA ALA A 564 26.66 -9.30 -1.93
C ALA A 564 28.01 -8.59 -1.75
N ALA A 565 28.12 -7.61 -0.84
CA ALA A 565 29.37 -6.95 -0.49
C ALA A 565 30.34 -7.91 0.23
N ASN A 566 29.84 -8.76 1.13
CA ASN A 566 30.61 -9.81 1.80
C ASN A 566 31.04 -10.90 0.82
N ALA A 567 30.19 -11.28 -0.14
CA ALA A 567 30.54 -12.21 -1.20
C ALA A 567 31.58 -11.60 -2.18
N ALA A 568 31.47 -10.31 -2.50
CA ALA A 568 32.42 -9.60 -3.36
C ALA A 568 33.78 -9.39 -2.68
N THR A 569 33.80 -9.06 -1.38
CA THR A 569 35.05 -8.96 -0.60
C THR A 569 35.66 -10.33 -0.34
N ALA A 570 34.86 -11.38 -0.09
CA ALA A 570 35.36 -12.75 -0.03
C ALA A 570 35.92 -13.22 -1.39
N ALA A 571 35.24 -12.93 -2.50
CA ALA A 571 35.74 -13.24 -3.85
C ALA A 571 37.02 -12.45 -4.19
N ALA A 572 37.11 -11.18 -3.79
CA ALA A 572 38.31 -10.37 -3.94
C ALA A 572 39.47 -10.87 -3.06
N ALA A 573 39.19 -11.32 -1.83
CA ALA A 573 40.18 -11.93 -0.95
C ALA A 573 40.68 -13.28 -1.48
N VAL A 574 39.79 -14.12 -2.02
CA VAL A 574 40.16 -15.39 -2.68
C VAL A 574 40.94 -15.12 -3.98
N ALA A 575 40.58 -14.11 -4.78
CA ALA A 575 41.33 -13.72 -5.96
C ALA A 575 42.72 -13.14 -5.61
N ALA A 576 42.83 -12.33 -4.54
CA ALA A 576 44.09 -11.82 -4.04
C ALA A 576 44.98 -12.93 -3.47
N ALA A 577 44.39 -13.88 -2.73
CA ALA A 577 45.10 -15.06 -2.23
C ALA A 577 45.57 -15.98 -3.38
N ALA A 578 44.76 -16.17 -4.42
CA ALA A 578 45.13 -16.91 -5.62
C ALA A 578 46.25 -16.20 -6.42
N ALA A 579 46.20 -14.87 -6.53
CA ALA A 579 47.26 -14.08 -7.17
C ALA A 579 48.58 -14.12 -6.36
N ALA A 580 48.50 -14.04 -5.03
CA ALA A 580 49.66 -14.17 -4.14
C ALA A 580 50.27 -15.59 -4.20
N ALA A 581 49.44 -16.64 -4.23
CA ALA A 581 49.89 -18.01 -4.40
C ALA A 581 50.52 -18.26 -5.78
N ALA A 582 49.98 -17.66 -6.84
CA ALA A 582 50.56 -17.73 -8.18
C ALA A 582 51.92 -17.00 -8.27
N ALA A 583 52.08 -15.87 -7.58
CA ALA A 583 53.34 -15.12 -7.53
C ALA A 583 54.42 -15.81 -6.67
N ALA A 584 54.03 -16.58 -5.65
CA ALA A 584 54.96 -17.33 -4.80
C ALA A 584 55.43 -18.68 -5.40
N ALA A 585 54.75 -19.19 -6.44
CA ALA A 585 55.02 -20.49 -7.05
C ALA A 585 56.05 -20.46 -8.21
N THR A 586 56.62 -19.30 -8.54
CA THR A 586 57.58 -19.12 -9.65
C THR A 586 58.95 -18.63 -9.17
N THR A 587 59.65 -19.44 -8.36
CA THR A 587 61.10 -19.28 -8.11
C THR A 587 61.73 -20.54 -7.51
N THR A 588 62.27 -21.44 -8.33
CA THR A 588 63.44 -22.31 -8.07
C THR A 588 63.82 -23.07 -9.36
N PRO A 589 65.06 -23.56 -9.54
CA PRO A 589 65.81 -23.20 -10.75
C PRO A 589 66.11 -24.36 -11.71
N ALA A 590 66.48 -24.01 -12.95
CA ALA A 590 67.06 -24.92 -13.93
C ALA A 590 68.55 -24.61 -14.16
N ALA A 591 69.36 -25.65 -14.33
CA ALA A 591 70.82 -25.57 -14.42
C ALA A 591 71.33 -25.39 -15.85
N THR A 592 72.51 -24.77 -16.02
CA THR A 592 73.43 -25.06 -17.14
C THR A 592 74.87 -24.58 -16.86
N GLU A 593 75.74 -25.56 -16.63
CA GLU A 593 77.17 -25.71 -16.99
C GLU A 593 78.19 -24.55 -17.13
N THR A 594 79.45 -24.91 -16.83
CA THR A 594 80.75 -24.25 -17.12
C THR A 594 81.12 -22.94 -16.39
N VAL A 595 82.36 -22.65 -15.97
CA VAL A 595 83.55 -23.38 -15.46
C VAL A 595 84.66 -22.32 -15.26
N ALA A 596 85.53 -22.50 -14.25
CA ALA A 596 86.86 -21.89 -14.06
C ALA A 596 87.04 -20.43 -13.55
N THR A 597 87.67 -20.31 -12.35
CA THR A 597 88.85 -19.47 -11.96
C THR A 597 88.91 -17.96 -12.24
N ALA A 598 89.55 -17.09 -11.43
CA ALA A 598 90.07 -17.14 -10.06
C ALA A 598 90.58 -15.72 -9.63
N THR A 599 90.73 -15.49 -8.32
CA THR A 599 91.71 -14.59 -7.64
C THR A 599 91.71 -13.05 -7.81
N THR A 600 91.55 -12.39 -6.63
CA THR A 600 92.36 -11.28 -6.02
C THR A 600 92.17 -9.78 -6.35
N GLU A 601 92.05 -9.02 -5.24
CA GLU A 601 92.54 -7.65 -4.93
C GLU A 601 91.93 -6.45 -5.72
N ALA A 602 91.17 -5.51 -5.13
CA ALA A 602 91.40 -4.57 -4.00
C ALA A 602 91.96 -3.19 -4.43
N THR A 603 91.13 -2.12 -4.41
CA THR A 603 91.49 -0.73 -4.00
C THR A 603 90.31 0.27 -4.00
N THR A 604 90.52 1.35 -3.24
CA THR A 604 89.66 2.45 -2.74
C THR A 604 89.01 3.46 -3.74
N PRO A 605 88.08 4.35 -3.27
CA PRO A 605 87.28 5.26 -4.12
C PRO A 605 87.61 6.77 -4.05
N THR A 606 87.31 7.53 -5.12
CA THR A 606 86.94 8.98 -5.23
C THR A 606 86.80 9.29 -6.75
N THR A 607 86.06 10.26 -7.32
CA THR A 607 85.74 11.66 -6.97
C THR A 607 84.62 12.20 -7.93
N ALA A 608 83.84 13.22 -7.52
CA ALA A 608 83.15 14.30 -8.32
C ALA A 608 82.42 13.99 -9.68
N THR A 609 81.32 14.63 -10.11
CA THR A 609 81.01 16.08 -10.16
C THR A 609 79.50 16.42 -10.27
N LYS A 610 79.14 17.67 -9.88
CA LYS A 610 77.98 18.55 -10.23
C LYS A 610 77.07 18.14 -11.43
N THR A 611 75.79 18.54 -11.51
CA THR A 611 75.27 19.94 -11.49
C THR A 611 73.71 20.02 -11.36
N THR A 612 73.17 21.00 -10.60
CA THR A 612 71.86 21.76 -10.70
C THR A 612 70.56 21.12 -11.26
N ALA A 613 69.32 21.44 -10.81
CA ALA A 613 68.78 22.40 -9.82
C ALA A 613 67.28 22.11 -9.52
N PRO A 614 66.67 22.72 -8.47
CA PRO A 614 65.20 22.82 -8.31
C PRO A 614 64.66 24.26 -8.06
N ALA A 615 63.32 24.38 -8.00
CA ALA A 615 62.48 25.45 -7.40
C ALA A 615 61.77 26.49 -8.33
N ALA A 616 60.70 27.10 -7.76
CA ALA A 616 59.68 28.03 -8.30
C ALA A 616 58.63 27.39 -9.25
N ALA A 617 57.30 27.38 -9.01
CA ALA A 617 56.31 28.32 -8.43
C ALA A 617 55.63 29.25 -9.46
N GLN A 618 54.34 29.56 -9.21
CA GLN A 618 53.39 30.32 -10.06
C GLN A 618 52.89 29.56 -11.30
N LYS A 619 51.67 29.03 -11.32
CA LYS A 619 50.41 29.80 -11.25
C LYS A 619 49.22 28.93 -10.82
#